data_AF-A0A959BU84-F1
#
_entry.id   AF-A0A959BU84-F1
#
_cell.length_a   1.000
_cell.length_b   1.000
_cell.length_c   1.000
_cell.angle_alpha   90.00
_cell.angle_beta   90.00
_cell.angle_gamma   90.00
#
_symmetry.space_group_name_H-M   'P 1'
#
loop_
_entity.id
_entity.type
_entity.pdbx_description
1 polymer ?
#
loop_
_entity_poly.entity_id
_entity_poly.type
_entity_poly.pdbx_seq_one_letter_code
_entity_poly.pdbx_strand_id
1 'polypeptide(L)'
;MFPLLYLAPHQKEGMKALKDNIDRLQGLIENNQLEGVFEELKTLVKYTEYSITVSLLLSDFNEIRQEALNQAITTEEERVRLIQIKKSLLQLLRHIHKTEDGVVEEGNEEIMQIT
;
A
#
# COMPACT_ATOMS: atom_id res chain seq x y z
N MET A 1 -9.02 -5.86 33.02
CA MET A 1 -8.75 -7.12 32.28
C MET A 1 -9.14 -6.84 30.83
N PHE A 2 -8.16 -6.46 30.00
CA PHE A 2 -8.39 -6.10 28.60
C PHE A 2 -8.59 -7.38 27.76
N PRO A 3 -9.55 -7.42 26.82
CA PRO A 3 -9.68 -8.57 25.94
C PRO A 3 -8.50 -8.56 24.96
N LEU A 4 -7.77 -9.67 24.92
CA LEU A 4 -6.80 -9.96 23.86
C LEU A 4 -7.52 -9.81 22.51
N LEU A 5 -7.09 -8.85 21.70
CA LEU A 5 -7.50 -8.69 20.32
C LEU A 5 -7.22 -9.99 19.58
N TYR A 6 -8.25 -10.82 19.44
CA TYR A 6 -8.20 -12.05 18.68
C TYR A 6 -8.14 -11.66 17.21
N LEU A 7 -6.92 -11.58 16.67
CA LEU A 7 -6.73 -11.43 15.22
C LEU A 7 -7.44 -12.60 14.54
N ALA A 8 -8.46 -12.27 13.74
CA ALA A 8 -9.26 -13.25 13.03
C ALA A 8 -8.33 -14.14 12.16
N PRO A 9 -8.60 -15.45 12.04
CA PRO A 9 -7.71 -16.38 11.32
C PRO A 9 -7.38 -15.92 9.89
N HIS A 10 -8.33 -15.28 9.20
CA HIS A 10 -8.13 -14.72 7.87
C HIS A 10 -7.13 -13.56 7.79
N GLN A 11 -6.94 -12.81 8.88
CA GLN A 11 -5.93 -11.75 8.95
C GLN A 11 -4.52 -12.31 9.01
N LYS A 12 -4.33 -13.41 9.75
CA LYS A 12 -3.02 -14.06 9.89
C LYS A 12 -2.56 -14.73 8.59
N GLU A 13 -3.49 -15.34 7.87
CA GLU A 13 -3.20 -15.98 6.57
C GLU A 13 -2.88 -14.95 5.48
N GLY A 14 -3.67 -13.86 5.41
CA GLY A 14 -3.43 -12.77 4.47
C GLY A 14 -2.11 -12.05 4.71
N MET A 15 -1.75 -11.81 5.97
CA MET A 15 -0.51 -11.10 6.31
C MET A 15 0.74 -11.96 6.05
N LYS A 16 0.70 -13.25 6.38
CA LYS A 16 1.77 -14.19 6.04
C LYS A 16 2.00 -14.26 4.52
N ALA A 17 0.93 -14.42 3.75
CA ALA A 17 1.02 -14.44 2.29
C ALA A 17 1.53 -13.09 1.72
N LEU A 18 1.17 -11.97 2.35
CA LEU A 18 1.67 -10.66 1.96
C LEU A 18 3.18 -10.57 2.16
N LYS A 19 3.70 -11.01 3.31
CA LYS A 19 5.14 -11.05 3.62
C LYS A 19 5.93 -11.87 2.61
N ASP A 20 5.46 -13.07 2.31
CA ASP A 20 6.09 -13.97 1.34
C ASP A 20 6.12 -13.38 -0.09
N ASN A 21 5.28 -12.36 -0.35
CA ASN A 21 5.19 -11.67 -1.63
C ASN A 21 5.80 -10.26 -1.64
N ILE A 22 6.34 -9.72 -0.53
CA ILE A 22 6.83 -8.34 -0.48
C ILE A 22 7.94 -8.09 -1.52
N ASP A 23 8.94 -8.96 -1.59
CA ASP A 23 10.06 -8.81 -2.53
C ASP A 23 9.58 -8.87 -3.99
N ARG A 24 8.59 -9.74 -4.26
CA ARG A 24 7.94 -9.83 -5.57
C ARG A 24 7.20 -8.55 -5.92
N LEU A 25 6.42 -8.01 -4.98
CA LEU A 25 5.68 -6.76 -5.16
C LEU A 25 6.62 -5.57 -5.35
N GLN A 26 7.74 -5.52 -4.62
CA GLN A 26 8.78 -4.51 -4.84
C GLN A 26 9.36 -4.62 -6.25
N GLY A 27 9.71 -5.82 -6.70
CA GLY A 27 10.19 -6.06 -8.05
C GLY A 27 9.18 -5.63 -9.13
N LEU A 28 7.88 -5.86 -8.92
CA LEU A 28 6.83 -5.38 -9.83
C LEU A 28 6.74 -3.85 -9.86
N ILE A 29 6.88 -3.18 -8.71
CA ILE A 29 6.89 -1.71 -8.63
C ILE A 29 8.09 -1.14 -9.38
N GLU A 30 9.28 -1.71 -9.19
CA GLU A 30 10.51 -1.30 -9.88
C GLU A 30 10.44 -1.49 -11.39
N ASN A 31 9.77 -2.56 -11.84
CA ASN A 31 9.49 -2.83 -13.25
C ASN A 31 8.28 -2.03 -13.81
N ASN A 32 7.73 -1.09 -13.04
CA ASN A 32 6.58 -0.25 -13.42
C ASN A 32 5.28 -1.01 -13.70
N GLN A 33 5.13 -2.24 -13.21
CA GLN A 33 3.96 -3.10 -13.41
C GLN A 33 2.88 -2.83 -12.34
N LEU A 34 2.46 -1.57 -12.21
CA LEU A 34 1.60 -1.12 -11.12
C LEU A 34 0.21 -1.78 -11.09
N GLU A 35 -0.36 -2.09 -12.26
CA GLU A 35 -1.64 -2.79 -12.35
C GLU A 35 -1.59 -4.15 -11.64
N GLY A 36 -0.54 -4.94 -11.93
CA GLY A 36 -0.31 -6.24 -11.27
C GLY A 36 -0.06 -6.10 -9.77
N VAL A 37 0.66 -5.06 -9.35
CA VAL A 37 0.86 -4.75 -7.93
C VAL A 37 -0.48 -4.54 -7.22
N PHE A 38 -1.39 -3.77 -7.80
CA PHE A 38 -2.68 -3.49 -7.19
C PHE A 38 -3.62 -4.70 -7.18
N GLU A 39 -3.64 -5.52 -8.23
CA GLU A 39 -4.44 -6.75 -8.26
C GLU A 39 -4.05 -7.72 -7.13
N GLU A 40 -2.74 -7.88 -6.94
CA GLU A 40 -2.18 -8.73 -5.90
C GLU A 40 -2.40 -8.15 -4.51
N LEU A 41 -2.05 -6.87 -4.31
CA LEU A 41 -2.21 -6.19 -3.02
C LEU A 41 -3.66 -6.22 -2.56
N LYS A 42 -4.63 -5.91 -3.43
CA LYS A 42 -6.05 -5.91 -3.08
C LYS A 42 -6.51 -7.25 -2.52
N THR A 43 -5.95 -8.35 -3.02
CA THR A 43 -6.26 -9.70 -2.53
C THR A 43 -5.59 -9.97 -1.19
N LEU A 44 -4.30 -9.63 -1.07
CA LEU A 44 -3.47 -9.89 0.11
C LEU A 44 -3.89 -9.04 1.33
N VAL A 45 -4.25 -7.78 1.11
CA VAL A 45 -4.62 -6.84 2.19
C VAL A 45 -6.11 -6.82 2.50
N LYS A 46 -6.95 -7.59 1.79
CA LYS A 46 -8.43 -7.51 1.81
C LYS A 46 -9.04 -7.47 3.21
N TYR A 47 -8.48 -8.25 4.15
CA TYR A 47 -8.99 -8.38 5.51
C TYR A 47 -8.12 -7.66 6.56
N THR A 48 -7.15 -6.87 6.11
CA THR A 48 -6.18 -6.15 6.94
C THR A 48 -6.53 -4.66 7.02
N GLU A 49 -5.90 -3.94 7.96
CA GLU A 49 -6.01 -2.48 8.09
C GLU A 49 -5.54 -1.71 6.85
N TYR A 50 -4.67 -2.32 6.03
CA TYR A 50 -4.11 -1.71 4.83
C TYR A 50 -5.07 -1.72 3.62
N SER A 51 -6.21 -2.42 3.73
CA SER A 51 -7.23 -2.49 2.67
C SER A 51 -7.70 -1.11 2.19
N ILE A 52 -7.87 -0.17 3.12
CA ILE A 52 -8.30 1.21 2.82
C ILE A 52 -7.20 1.95 2.06
N THR A 53 -5.97 1.94 2.58
CA THR A 53 -4.82 2.61 1.96
C THR A 53 -4.56 2.11 0.54
N VAL A 54 -4.62 0.80 0.32
CA VAL A 54 -4.47 0.21 -1.03
C VAL A 54 -5.61 0.64 -1.95
N SER A 55 -6.83 0.73 -1.45
CA SER A 55 -7.99 1.17 -2.24
C SER A 55 -7.89 2.64 -2.66
N LEU A 56 -7.38 3.51 -1.78
CA LEU A 56 -7.12 4.92 -2.08
C LEU A 56 -6.05 5.07 -3.15
N LEU A 57 -4.90 4.40 -2.99
CA LEU A 57 -3.82 4.43 -3.98
C LEU A 57 -4.25 3.90 -5.35
N LEU A 58 -5.12 2.88 -5.38
CA LEU A 58 -5.71 2.37 -6.63
C LEU A 58 -6.66 3.40 -7.27
N SER A 59 -7.43 4.11 -6.46
CA SER A 59 -8.29 5.20 -6.94
C SER A 59 -7.46 6.29 -7.61
N ASP A 60 -6.42 6.78 -6.92
CA ASP A 60 -5.51 7.80 -7.44
C ASP A 60 -4.84 7.34 -8.74
N PHE A 61 -4.41 6.08 -8.80
CA PHE A 61 -3.83 5.50 -10.01
C PHE A 61 -4.79 5.52 -11.20
N ASN A 62 -6.05 5.14 -10.97
CA ASN A 62 -7.07 5.13 -12.02
C ASN A 62 -7.45 6.55 -12.47
N GLU A 63 -7.49 7.50 -11.53
CA GLU A 63 -7.73 8.91 -11.85
C GLU A 63 -6.63 9.48 -12.74
N ILE A 64 -5.35 9.27 -12.38
CA ILE A 64 -4.21 9.71 -13.20
C ILE A 64 -4.31 9.14 -14.62
N ARG A 65 -4.66 7.86 -14.75
CA ARG A 65 -4.81 7.23 -16.07
C ARG A 65 -5.94 7.83 -16.89
N GLN A 66 -7.08 8.11 -16.25
CA GLN A 66 -8.21 8.75 -16.91
C GLN A 66 -7.87 10.17 -17.35
N GLU A 67 -7.20 10.95 -16.50
CA GLU A 67 -6.75 12.30 -16.83
C GLU A 67 -5.72 12.29 -17.98
N ALA A 68 -4.77 11.37 -17.98
CA ALA A 68 -3.81 11.21 -19.06
C ALA A 68 -4.48 10.82 -20.38
N LEU A 69 -5.44 9.88 -20.35
CA LEU A 69 -6.25 9.49 -21.51
C LEU A 69 -7.05 10.67 -22.09
N ASN A 70 -7.60 11.50 -21.21
CA ASN A 70 -8.36 12.69 -21.58
C ASN A 70 -7.48 13.91 -21.91
N GLN A 71 -6.15 13.76 -21.89
CA GLN A 71 -5.17 14.84 -22.08
C GLN A 71 -5.38 16.02 -21.11
N ALA A 72 -5.95 15.75 -19.93
CA ALA A 72 -6.21 16.75 -18.89
C ALA A 72 -4.92 17.10 -18.12
N ILE A 73 -3.92 16.22 -18.17
CA ILE A 73 -2.59 16.41 -17.59
C ILE A 73 -1.51 16.17 -18.65
N THR A 74 -0.34 16.78 -18.44
CA THR A 74 0.85 16.56 -19.25
C THR A 74 1.53 15.23 -18.92
N THR A 75 2.34 14.71 -19.84
CA THR A 75 3.15 13.50 -19.61
C THR A 75 4.10 13.63 -18.41
N GLU A 76 4.61 14.84 -18.14
CA GLU A 76 5.48 15.05 -16.98
C GLU A 76 4.68 15.05 -15.67
N GLU A 77 3.47 15.62 -15.64
CA GLU A 77 2.58 15.56 -14.47
C GLU A 77 2.14 14.11 -14.17
N GLU A 78 1.76 13.35 -15.21
CA GLU A 78 1.46 11.93 -15.09
C GLU A 78 2.65 11.19 -14.46
N ARG A 79 3.86 11.39 -15.01
CA ARG A 79 5.09 10.76 -14.52
C ARG A 79 5.36 11.10 -13.05
N VAL A 80 5.24 12.36 -12.65
CA VAL A 80 5.47 12.81 -11.28
C VAL A 80 4.49 12.16 -10.31
N ARG A 81 3.19 12.12 -10.66
CA ARG A 81 2.16 11.50 -9.81
C ARG A 81 2.33 9.98 -9.73
N LEU A 82 2.68 9.32 -10.83
CA LEU A 82 3.01 7.88 -10.81
C LEU A 82 4.24 7.58 -9.94
N ILE A 83 5.24 8.46 -9.91
CA ILE A 83 6.39 8.33 -8.99
C ILE A 83 5.94 8.44 -7.54
N GLN A 84 4.99 9.33 -7.21
CA GLN A 84 4.44 9.44 -5.86
C GLN A 84 3.71 8.17 -5.45
N ILE A 85 2.87 7.59 -6.32
CA ILE A 85 2.20 6.31 -6.06
C ILE A 85 3.21 5.20 -5.79
N LYS A 86 4.26 5.08 -6.60
CA LYS A 86 5.34 4.10 -6.38
C LYS A 86 5.99 4.26 -5.01
N LYS A 87 6.32 5.49 -4.63
CA LYS A 87 6.90 5.79 -3.31
C LYS A 87 5.96 5.37 -2.18
N SER A 88 4.67 5.70 -2.28
CA SER A 88 3.66 5.33 -1.28
C SER A 88 3.50 3.81 -1.17
N LEU A 89 3.48 3.09 -2.30
CA LEU A 89 3.44 1.62 -2.30
C LEU A 89 4.67 1.00 -1.65
N LEU A 90 5.88 1.49 -1.98
CA LEU A 90 7.12 1.00 -1.36
C LEU A 90 7.17 1.29 0.15
N GLN A 91 6.70 2.47 0.57
CA GLN A 91 6.58 2.82 1.99
C GLN A 91 5.59 1.91 2.71
N LEU A 92 4.44 1.63 2.10
CA LEU A 92 3.44 0.71 2.64
C LEU A 92 4.01 -0.70 2.81
N LEU A 93 4.66 -1.26 1.76
CA LEU A 93 5.30 -2.57 1.83
C LEU A 93 6.37 -2.63 2.91
N ARG A 94 7.18 -1.57 3.06
CA ARG A 94 8.18 -1.48 4.13
C ARG A 94 7.54 -1.41 5.51
N HIS A 95 6.44 -0.67 5.65
CA HIS A 95 5.72 -0.56 6.91
C HIS A 95 5.13 -1.92 7.32
N ILE A 96 4.46 -2.62 6.39
CA ILE A 96 3.95 -3.99 6.60
C ILE A 96 5.07 -4.92 7.08
N HIS A 97 6.23 -4.88 6.41
CA HIS A 97 7.38 -5.69 6.79
C HIS A 97 7.86 -5.41 8.23
N LYS A 98 7.95 -4.14 8.62
CA LYS A 98 8.40 -3.71 9.95
C LYS A 98 7.40 -4.02 11.07
N THR A 99 6.11 -3.82 10.81
CA THR A 99 5.03 -4.03 11.80
C THR A 99 4.92 -5.51 12.19
N GLU A 100 5.22 -6.44 11.27
CA GLU A 100 5.20 -7.88 11.56
C GLU A 100 6.47 -8.41 12.24
N ASP A 101 7.64 -7.80 12.02
CA ASP A 101 8.89 -8.21 12.70
C ASP A 101 8.93 -7.78 14.18
N GLY A 102 7.83 -7.22 14.71
CA GLY A 102 7.74 -6.77 16.10
C GLY A 102 8.59 -5.54 16.40
N VAL A 103 9.09 -4.85 15.36
CA VAL A 103 9.74 -3.55 15.50
C VAL A 103 8.65 -2.49 15.58
N VAL A 104 7.89 -2.54 16.67
CA VAL A 104 7.24 -1.34 17.19
C VAL A 104 8.35 -0.60 17.92
N GLU A 105 9.11 0.22 17.21
CA GLU A 105 9.73 1.35 17.89
C GLU A 105 8.57 2.21 18.40
N GLU A 106 8.21 2.01 19.67
CA GLU A 106 7.47 2.99 20.47
C GLU A 106 8.27 4.30 20.39
N GLY A 107 7.94 5.14 19.42
CA GLY A 107 8.75 6.33 19.15
C GLY A 107 8.45 7.02 17.83
N ASN A 108 7.18 7.30 17.53
CA ASN A 108 6.81 8.57 16.90
C ASN A 108 5.30 8.80 17.00
N GLU A 109 4.88 9.22 18.19
CA GLU A 109 3.73 10.12 18.33
C GLU A 109 4.05 11.42 17.58
N GLU A 110 3.67 11.51 16.32
CA GLU A 110 3.38 12.81 15.70
C GLU A 110 2.29 12.63 14.64
N ILE A 111 1.09 12.28 15.13
CA ILE A 111 -0.14 12.57 14.39
C ILE A 111 -0.30 14.09 14.45
N MET A 112 0.23 14.81 13.46
CA MET A 112 -0.13 16.21 13.23
C MET A 112 -1.64 16.27 12.99
N GLN A 113 -2.38 16.69 14.01
CA GLN A 113 -3.72 17.23 13.85
C GLN A 113 -3.59 18.53 13.05
N ILE A 114 -3.99 18.52 11.78
CA ILE A 114 -4.29 19.76 11.07
C ILE A 114 -5.73 20.12 11.44
N THR A 115 -5.87 21.20 12.19
CA THR A 115 -7.15 21.88 12.49
C THR A 115 -7.49 22.84 11.37
#